data_AF-A0A5S3Y156-F1
#
_entry.id   AF-A0A5S3Y156-F1
#
_cell.length_a   1.000
_cell.length_b   1.000
_cell.length_c   1.000
_cell.angle_alpha   90.00
_cell.angle_beta   90.00
_cell.angle_gamma   90.00
#
_symmetry.space_group_name_H-M   'P 1'
#
loop_
_entity.id
_entity.type
_entity.pdbx_description
1 polymer ?
#
loop_
_entity_poly.entity_id
_entity_poly.type
_entity_poly.pdbx_seq_one_letter_code
_entity_poly.pdbx_strand_id
1 'polypeptide(L)'
;MDWHVKKTDYYLFFLKVTLLCILFMVMNFDKSLNADYGNYLANYEHDWWQFELGFEFISYPFKLVGADFLTFWIFSLVLESVLIAILFRNNMIFLFAFPNLLFISQGFLGTQIRFGIAISLFLVIFSFFYKKKQFWFISAFSILFHNAAVVVYFLANSVRYLLNSERNIFLKKNLFWLCGFVICTVFLSLLMDYMLTSFGYDYYVGTKYQEGKSLSSILYLCMSFCLLLFLLCRKVNQEYSEYVYLGFVLVVFSLIFSKSSIISGRFTLVYSIVEPFVLYYFYHHIGKKKYFFPIFVLYCSFCYLKLITFNPKAFF
;
A
#
# COMPACT_ATOMS: atom_id res chain seq x y z
N MET A 1 -25.67 -21.14 -20.26
CA MET A 1 -24.46 -20.42 -19.82
C MET A 1 -23.74 -21.37 -18.89
N ASP A 2 -22.98 -22.31 -19.47
CA ASP A 2 -22.39 -23.42 -18.72
C ASP A 2 -21.15 -22.93 -17.99
N TRP A 3 -21.27 -22.81 -16.67
CA TRP A 3 -20.18 -22.53 -15.76
C TRP A 3 -19.33 -23.79 -15.58
N HIS A 4 -18.54 -24.15 -16.60
CA HIS A 4 -17.46 -25.11 -16.41
C HIS A 4 -16.31 -24.44 -15.66
N VAL A 5 -16.40 -24.42 -14.33
CA VAL A 5 -15.27 -24.11 -13.46
C VAL A 5 -14.20 -25.18 -13.73
N LYS A 6 -13.03 -24.77 -14.25
CA LYS A 6 -11.98 -25.74 -14.56
C LYS A 6 -11.40 -26.24 -13.24
N LYS A 7 -10.98 -27.51 -13.20
CA LYS A 7 -10.33 -28.12 -12.02
C LYS A 7 -9.14 -27.28 -11.50
N THR A 8 -8.44 -26.58 -12.40
CA THR A 8 -7.38 -25.61 -12.09
C THR A 8 -7.85 -24.43 -11.24
N ASP A 9 -9.07 -23.94 -11.47
CA ASP A 9 -9.63 -22.79 -10.77
C ASP A 9 -9.94 -23.14 -9.31
N TYR A 10 -10.40 -24.37 -9.05
CA TYR A 10 -10.57 -24.90 -7.70
C TYR A 10 -9.23 -24.99 -6.94
N TYR A 11 -8.18 -25.55 -7.56
CA TYR A 11 -6.88 -25.65 -6.90
C TYR A 11 -6.29 -24.27 -6.54
N LEU A 12 -6.42 -23.30 -7.45
CA LEU A 12 -5.95 -21.94 -7.19
C LEU A 12 -6.78 -21.24 -6.10
N PHE A 13 -8.09 -21.51 -6.04
CA PHE A 13 -8.94 -21.01 -4.97
C PHE A 13 -8.54 -21.59 -3.60
N PHE A 14 -8.41 -22.92 -3.49
CA PHE A 14 -7.98 -23.56 -2.25
C PHE A 14 -6.59 -23.09 -1.82
N LEU A 15 -5.64 -22.98 -2.77
CA LEU A 15 -4.32 -22.43 -2.49
C LEU A 15 -4.42 -21.01 -1.94
N LYS A 16 -5.22 -20.14 -2.56
CA LYS A 16 -5.42 -18.76 -2.08
C LYS A 16 -6.00 -18.72 -0.67
N VAL A 17 -6.99 -19.56 -0.36
CA VAL A 17 -7.57 -19.66 0.99
C VAL A 17 -6.50 -20.10 2.00
N THR A 18 -5.73 -21.14 1.70
CA THR A 18 -4.64 -21.61 2.56
C THR A 18 -3.60 -20.51 2.82
N LEU A 19 -3.19 -19.80 1.77
CA LEU A 19 -2.24 -18.70 1.88
C LEU A 19 -2.81 -17.51 2.67
N LEU A 20 -4.11 -17.20 2.55
CA LEU A 20 -4.77 -16.20 3.39
C LEU A 20 -4.81 -16.61 4.87
N CYS A 21 -5.04 -17.90 5.16
CA CYS A 21 -4.93 -18.41 6.53
C CYS A 21 -3.50 -18.26 7.08
N ILE A 22 -2.49 -18.57 6.28
CA ILE A 22 -1.09 -18.35 6.66
C ILE A 22 -0.84 -16.87 6.92
N LEU A 23 -1.27 -15.99 6.02
CA LEU A 23 -1.13 -14.54 6.19
C LEU A 23 -1.79 -14.07 7.50
N PHE A 24 -3.02 -14.51 7.78
CA PHE A 24 -3.72 -14.20 9.02
C PHE A 24 -2.92 -14.63 10.25
N MET A 25 -2.37 -15.84 10.26
CA MET A 25 -1.55 -16.33 11.38
C MET A 25 -0.30 -15.47 11.61
N VAL A 26 0.32 -14.96 10.53
CA VAL A 26 1.49 -14.08 10.67
C VAL A 26 1.09 -12.66 11.10
N MET A 27 -0.07 -12.15 10.65
CA MET A 27 -0.60 -10.87 11.12
C MET A 27 -1.05 -10.93 12.59
N ASN A 28 -1.58 -12.06 13.03
CA ASN A 28 -1.98 -12.34 14.41
C ASN A 28 -0.81 -12.92 15.23
N PHE A 29 0.34 -12.27 15.17
CA PHE A 29 1.53 -12.64 15.94
C PHE A 29 1.37 -12.31 17.43
N ASP A 30 2.36 -12.70 18.25
CA ASP A 30 2.34 -12.46 19.69
C ASP A 30 2.12 -10.97 20.02
N LYS A 31 1.04 -10.69 20.74
CA LYS A 31 0.59 -9.35 21.11
C LYS A 31 1.59 -8.61 21.99
N SER A 32 2.38 -9.35 22.78
CA SER A 32 3.44 -8.75 23.62
C SER A 32 4.55 -8.10 22.79
N LEU A 33 4.70 -8.53 21.53
CA LEU A 33 5.64 -7.97 20.57
C LEU A 33 5.01 -6.87 19.69
N ASN A 34 3.70 -6.62 19.83
CA ASN A 34 2.99 -5.63 19.03
C ASN A 34 2.98 -4.28 19.75
N ALA A 35 3.79 -3.34 19.25
CA ALA A 35 3.99 -2.03 19.85
C ALA A 35 2.71 -1.19 20.01
N ASP A 36 1.69 -1.41 19.15
CA ASP A 36 0.45 -0.64 19.18
C ASP A 36 -0.71 -1.37 19.87
N TYR A 37 -0.60 -2.68 20.14
CA TYR A 37 -1.71 -3.47 20.72
C TYR A 37 -2.21 -2.89 22.05
N GLY A 38 -1.30 -2.48 22.94
CA GLY A 38 -1.65 -1.86 24.22
C GLY A 38 -2.41 -0.55 24.06
N ASN A 39 -2.02 0.27 23.08
CA ASN A 39 -2.72 1.53 22.79
C ASN A 39 -4.13 1.28 22.25
N TYR A 40 -4.30 0.26 21.40
CA TYR A 40 -5.62 -0.14 20.91
C TYR A 40 -6.52 -0.70 22.01
N LEU A 41 -5.96 -1.51 22.90
CA LEU A 41 -6.67 -2.08 24.04
C LEU A 41 -7.16 -0.97 24.98
N ALA A 42 -6.26 -0.07 25.40
CA ALA A 42 -6.60 1.04 26.29
C ALA A 42 -7.74 1.89 25.72
N ASN A 43 -7.66 2.22 24.43
CA ASN A 43 -8.74 2.95 23.77
C ASN A 43 -10.04 2.14 23.68
N TYR A 44 -9.98 0.82 23.44
CA TYR A 44 -11.19 0.03 23.39
C TYR A 44 -11.90 0.01 24.75
N GLU A 45 -11.15 -0.10 25.85
CA GLU A 45 -11.68 -0.25 27.21
C GLU A 45 -12.09 1.06 27.87
N HIS A 46 -11.33 2.14 27.64
CA HIS A 46 -11.42 3.35 28.47
C HIS A 46 -11.80 4.61 27.70
N ASP A 47 -11.44 4.67 26.41
CA ASP A 47 -11.63 5.88 25.62
C ASP A 47 -12.74 5.71 24.58
N TRP A 48 -13.57 6.74 24.44
CA TRP A 48 -14.59 6.78 23.40
C TRP A 48 -14.20 7.88 22.40
N TRP A 49 -14.17 7.51 21.11
CA TRP A 49 -13.95 8.43 20.00
C TRP A 49 -12.59 9.16 19.99
N GLN A 50 -11.52 8.52 20.48
CA GLN A 50 -10.16 9.09 20.43
C GLN A 50 -9.37 8.65 19.19
N PHE A 51 -9.70 7.51 18.55
CA PHE A 51 -9.15 7.16 17.25
C PHE A 51 -9.99 7.68 16.07
N GLU A 52 -9.53 7.44 14.85
CA GLU A 52 -10.26 7.87 13.66
C GLU A 52 -11.63 7.19 13.56
N LEU A 53 -12.61 7.99 13.12
CA LEU A 53 -14.04 7.67 13.17
C LEU A 53 -14.40 6.32 12.55
N GLY A 54 -13.71 5.90 11.49
CA GLY A 54 -13.94 4.62 10.81
C GLY A 54 -13.57 3.43 11.68
N PHE A 55 -12.46 3.52 12.43
CA PHE A 55 -12.05 2.46 13.35
C PHE A 55 -12.99 2.38 14.57
N GLU A 56 -13.42 3.53 15.09
CA GLU A 56 -14.40 3.59 16.18
C GLU A 56 -15.77 3.06 15.74
N PHE A 57 -16.18 3.36 14.51
CA PHE A 57 -17.45 2.87 13.97
C PHE A 57 -17.49 1.35 13.87
N ILE A 58 -16.37 0.70 13.50
CA ILE A 58 -16.32 -0.77 13.46
C ILE A 58 -16.17 -1.41 14.84
N SER A 59 -15.60 -0.69 15.83
CA SER A 59 -15.47 -1.19 17.21
C SER A 59 -16.79 -1.10 17.99
N TYR A 60 -17.63 -0.10 17.68
CA TYR A 60 -18.83 0.22 18.42
C TYR A 60 -19.84 -0.94 18.55
N PRO A 61 -20.17 -1.72 17.49
CA PRO A 61 -21.06 -2.87 17.62
C PRO A 61 -20.53 -3.94 18.59
N PHE A 62 -19.21 -4.14 18.65
CA PHE A 62 -18.57 -5.08 19.58
C PHE A 62 -18.68 -4.59 21.03
N LYS A 63 -18.44 -3.29 21.25
CA LYS A 63 -18.64 -2.64 22.56
C LYS A 63 -20.11 -2.75 23.02
N LEU A 64 -21.07 -2.54 22.11
CA LEU A 64 -22.50 -2.63 22.41
C LEU A 64 -22.96 -4.01 22.89
N VAL A 65 -22.39 -5.08 22.32
CA VAL A 65 -22.71 -6.46 22.73
C VAL A 65 -21.83 -6.97 23.88
N GLY A 66 -20.96 -6.12 24.42
CA GLY A 66 -20.05 -6.47 25.51
C GLY A 66 -18.96 -7.46 25.10
N ALA A 67 -18.56 -7.50 23.83
CA ALA A 67 -17.46 -8.35 23.36
C ALA A 67 -16.11 -7.82 23.88
N ASP A 68 -15.19 -8.74 24.17
CA ASP A 68 -13.84 -8.40 24.59
C ASP A 68 -13.01 -7.79 23.44
N PHE A 69 -11.94 -7.07 23.79
CA PHE A 69 -11.05 -6.47 22.79
C PHE A 69 -10.44 -7.51 21.85
N LEU A 70 -10.15 -8.72 22.34
CA LEU A 70 -9.56 -9.77 21.53
C LEU A 70 -10.48 -10.19 20.38
N THR A 71 -11.79 -10.30 20.63
CA THR A 71 -12.77 -10.59 19.58
C THR A 71 -12.78 -9.50 18.51
N PHE A 72 -12.79 -8.22 18.92
CA PHE A 72 -12.72 -7.09 18.00
C PHE A 72 -11.40 -7.06 17.21
N TRP A 73 -10.28 -7.37 17.86
CA TRP A 73 -8.95 -7.43 17.24
C TRP A 73 -8.89 -8.49 16.15
N ILE A 74 -9.35 -9.72 16.46
CA ILE A 74 -9.43 -10.81 15.47
C ILE A 74 -10.34 -10.42 14.31
N PHE A 75 -11.50 -9.83 14.59
CA PHE A 75 -12.40 -9.34 13.55
C PHE A 75 -11.71 -8.35 12.61
N SER A 76 -10.95 -7.40 13.16
CA SER A 76 -10.23 -6.39 12.38
C SER A 76 -9.18 -7.02 11.45
N LEU A 77 -8.45 -8.04 11.91
CA LEU A 77 -7.49 -8.80 11.09
C LEU A 77 -8.17 -9.66 10.02
N VAL A 78 -9.35 -10.22 10.33
CA VAL A 78 -10.17 -10.93 9.33
C VAL A 78 -10.68 -9.96 8.27
N LEU A 79 -11.16 -8.78 8.66
CA LEU A 79 -11.58 -7.72 7.74
C LEU A 79 -10.43 -7.34 6.79
N GLU A 80 -9.22 -7.14 7.32
CA GLU A 80 -8.02 -6.87 6.52
C GLU A 80 -7.74 -7.99 5.52
N SER A 81 -7.80 -9.25 5.97
CA SER A 81 -7.61 -10.43 5.11
C SER A 81 -8.63 -10.49 3.97
N VAL A 82 -9.89 -10.14 4.25
CA VAL A 82 -10.97 -10.07 3.24
C VAL A 82 -10.70 -8.96 2.23
N LEU A 83 -10.30 -7.76 2.67
CA LEU A 83 -9.94 -6.66 1.77
C LEU A 83 -8.78 -7.05 0.85
N ILE A 84 -7.74 -7.70 1.38
CA ILE A 84 -6.61 -8.23 0.60
C ILE A 84 -7.09 -9.27 -0.42
N ALA A 85 -7.99 -10.18 -0.02
CA ALA A 85 -8.55 -11.19 -0.92
C ALA A 85 -9.33 -10.59 -2.08
N ILE A 86 -10.08 -9.49 -1.83
CA ILE A 86 -10.84 -8.73 -2.83
C ILE A 86 -9.89 -7.95 -3.75
N LEU A 87 -8.88 -7.28 -3.18
CA LEU A 87 -7.89 -6.50 -3.93
C LEU A 87 -7.16 -7.39 -4.93
N PHE A 88 -6.63 -8.52 -4.46
CA PHE A 88 -5.92 -9.50 -5.29
C PHE A 88 -6.85 -10.62 -5.77
N ARG A 89 -7.97 -10.26 -6.40
CA ARG A 89 -8.94 -11.23 -6.95
C ARG A 89 -8.35 -12.14 -8.02
N ASN A 90 -7.36 -11.66 -8.78
CA ASN A 90 -6.63 -12.49 -9.73
C ASN A 90 -5.60 -13.37 -8.97
N ASN A 91 -5.75 -14.69 -9.07
CA ASN A 91 -4.91 -15.65 -8.35
C ASN A 91 -3.41 -15.50 -8.67
N MET A 92 -3.04 -15.15 -9.91
CA MET A 92 -1.63 -14.94 -10.26
C MET A 92 -1.06 -13.70 -9.59
N ILE A 93 -1.82 -12.60 -9.54
CA ILE A 93 -1.39 -11.39 -8.85
C ILE A 93 -1.26 -11.65 -7.34
N PHE A 94 -2.19 -12.42 -6.77
CA PHE A 94 -2.11 -12.82 -5.37
C PHE A 94 -0.82 -13.62 -5.07
N LEU A 95 -0.41 -14.53 -5.97
CA LEU A 95 0.84 -15.26 -5.80
C LEU A 95 2.08 -14.34 -5.85
N PHE A 96 2.11 -13.35 -6.75
CA PHE A 96 3.16 -12.32 -6.75
C PHE A 96 3.12 -11.44 -5.50
N ALA A 97 1.92 -11.20 -4.96
CA ALA A 97 1.72 -10.40 -3.77
C ALA A 97 2.13 -11.11 -2.48
N PHE A 98 2.02 -12.43 -2.43
CA PHE A 98 2.12 -13.16 -1.17
C PHE A 98 3.45 -12.94 -0.41
N PRO A 99 4.64 -12.96 -1.06
CA PRO A 99 5.89 -12.59 -0.38
C PRO A 99 5.89 -11.16 0.17
N ASN A 100 5.39 -10.19 -0.60
CA ASN A 100 5.25 -8.81 -0.10
C ASN A 100 4.32 -8.73 1.10
N LEU A 101 3.18 -9.44 1.05
CA LEU A 101 2.22 -9.50 2.15
C LEU A 101 2.85 -10.11 3.41
N LEU A 102 3.68 -11.15 3.29
CA LEU A 102 4.43 -11.68 4.41
C LEU A 102 5.41 -10.64 4.99
N PHE A 103 6.17 -9.93 4.16
CA PHE A 103 7.12 -8.91 4.64
C PHE A 103 6.45 -7.78 5.41
N ILE A 104 5.26 -7.35 4.98
CA ILE A 104 4.56 -6.23 5.61
C ILE A 104 3.55 -6.70 6.68
N SER A 105 3.37 -8.01 6.88
CA SER A 105 2.32 -8.58 7.72
C SER A 105 2.40 -8.14 9.18
N GLN A 106 3.52 -8.33 9.87
CA GLN A 106 3.64 -8.00 11.29
C GLN A 106 3.66 -6.49 11.53
N GLY A 107 4.45 -5.75 10.73
CA GLY A 107 4.62 -4.30 10.90
C GLY A 107 3.43 -3.48 10.39
N PHE A 108 3.05 -3.65 9.13
CA PHE A 108 2.02 -2.79 8.53
C PHE A 108 0.61 -3.34 8.73
N LEU A 109 0.38 -4.62 8.44
CA LEU A 109 -0.98 -5.19 8.46
C LEU A 109 -1.43 -5.56 9.89
N GLY A 110 -0.52 -6.01 10.75
CA GLY A 110 -0.79 -6.51 12.09
C GLY A 110 -0.57 -5.49 13.22
N THR A 111 0.44 -4.61 13.11
CA THR A 111 0.67 -3.54 14.10
C THR A 111 -0.09 -2.28 13.73
N GLN A 112 0.09 -1.77 12.51
CA GLN A 112 -0.57 -0.53 12.05
C GLN A 112 -1.96 -0.79 11.42
N ILE A 113 -2.79 -1.58 12.11
CA ILE A 113 -4.04 -2.13 11.55
C ILE A 113 -5.00 -1.08 10.99
N ARG A 114 -5.14 0.08 11.64
CA ARG A 114 -5.93 1.23 11.15
C ARG A 114 -5.46 1.69 9.78
N PHE A 115 -4.15 1.84 9.62
CA PHE A 115 -3.55 2.27 8.37
C PHE A 115 -3.62 1.16 7.30
N GLY A 116 -3.42 -0.10 7.69
CA GLY A 116 -3.62 -1.27 6.82
C GLY A 116 -5.01 -1.28 6.22
N ILE A 117 -6.06 -1.25 7.05
CA ILE A 117 -7.47 -1.23 6.64
C ILE A 117 -7.75 -0.04 5.73
N ALA A 118 -7.29 1.16 6.11
CA ALA A 118 -7.47 2.36 5.29
C ALA A 118 -6.90 2.17 3.87
N ILE A 119 -5.66 1.68 3.75
CA ILE A 119 -5.00 1.50 2.45
C ILE A 119 -5.58 0.35 1.65
N SER A 120 -5.85 -0.79 2.28
CA SER A 120 -6.45 -1.96 1.62
C SER A 120 -7.83 -1.62 1.07
N LEU A 121 -8.67 -0.95 1.87
CA LEU A 121 -9.98 -0.44 1.44
C LEU A 121 -9.85 0.59 0.31
N PHE A 122 -8.92 1.54 0.43
CA PHE A 122 -8.64 2.52 -0.62
C PHE A 122 -8.29 1.85 -1.95
N LEU A 123 -7.38 0.87 -1.94
CA LEU A 123 -6.94 0.17 -3.15
C LEU A 123 -8.04 -0.72 -3.75
N VAL A 124 -8.90 -1.31 -2.92
CA VAL A 124 -10.12 -1.98 -3.38
C VAL A 124 -11.03 -0.99 -4.11
N ILE A 125 -11.31 0.17 -3.51
CA ILE A 125 -12.13 1.22 -4.16
C ILE A 125 -11.47 1.69 -5.46
N PHE A 126 -10.16 1.94 -5.45
CA PHE A 126 -9.39 2.30 -6.64
C PHE A 126 -9.56 1.26 -7.75
N SER A 127 -9.43 -0.04 -7.43
CA SER A 127 -9.58 -1.15 -8.38
C SER A 127 -10.88 -1.11 -9.19
N PHE A 128 -12.00 -0.74 -8.54
CA PHE A 128 -13.33 -0.83 -9.13
C PHE A 128 -13.88 0.52 -9.60
N PHE A 129 -13.41 1.61 -9.02
CA PHE A 129 -14.03 2.93 -9.18
C PHE A 129 -13.10 3.98 -9.78
N TYR A 130 -11.79 3.76 -9.99
CA TYR A 130 -10.88 4.85 -10.41
C TYR A 130 -11.32 5.61 -11.69
N LYS A 131 -12.05 4.97 -12.61
CA LYS A 131 -12.59 5.66 -13.81
C LYS A 131 -13.90 6.40 -13.56
N LYS A 132 -14.61 6.06 -12.49
CA LYS A 132 -15.98 6.54 -12.20
C LYS A 132 -15.96 7.89 -11.49
N LYS A 133 -16.98 8.72 -11.73
CA LYS A 133 -17.12 10.02 -11.05
C LYS A 133 -17.26 9.86 -9.54
N GLN A 134 -17.93 8.80 -9.08
CA GLN A 134 -18.12 8.53 -7.65
C GLN A 134 -16.84 8.18 -6.89
N PHE A 135 -15.71 7.92 -7.58
CA PHE A 135 -14.44 7.58 -6.93
C PHE A 135 -14.09 8.54 -5.81
N TRP A 136 -14.17 9.86 -6.05
CA TRP A 136 -13.82 10.89 -5.07
C TRP A 136 -14.58 10.74 -3.76
N PHE A 137 -15.90 10.53 -3.84
CA PHE A 137 -16.72 10.40 -2.65
C PHE A 137 -16.49 9.06 -1.96
N ILE A 138 -16.42 7.96 -2.71
CA ILE A 138 -16.28 6.63 -2.14
C ILE A 138 -14.90 6.44 -1.50
N SER A 139 -13.82 6.90 -2.14
CA SER A 139 -12.46 6.76 -1.58
C SER A 139 -12.15 7.75 -0.46
N ALA A 140 -13.01 8.73 -0.18
CA ALA A 140 -12.93 9.49 1.06
C ALA A 140 -13.24 8.61 2.29
N PHE A 141 -14.01 7.52 2.12
CA PHE A 141 -14.37 6.62 3.21
C PHE A 141 -13.14 5.95 3.85
N SER A 142 -12.09 5.65 3.08
CA SER A 142 -10.85 5.09 3.64
C SER A 142 -10.10 6.07 4.55
N ILE A 143 -10.28 7.38 4.36
CA ILE A 143 -9.63 8.40 5.21
C ILE A 143 -10.18 8.34 6.63
N LEU A 144 -11.43 7.92 6.79
CA LEU A 144 -12.05 7.74 8.11
C LEU A 144 -11.33 6.68 8.95
N PHE A 145 -10.61 5.74 8.35
CA PHE A 145 -9.86 4.72 9.09
C PHE A 145 -8.45 5.19 9.48
N HIS A 146 -7.84 6.10 8.71
CA HIS A 146 -6.54 6.66 9.03
C HIS A 146 -6.25 7.92 8.19
N ASN A 147 -5.91 9.04 8.85
CA ASN A 147 -5.75 10.35 8.19
C ASN A 147 -4.66 10.36 7.09
N ALA A 148 -3.56 9.63 7.28
CA ALA A 148 -2.50 9.51 6.27
C ALA A 148 -2.97 8.97 4.90
N ALA A 149 -4.14 8.32 4.82
CA ALA A 149 -4.73 7.90 3.55
C ALA A 149 -5.13 9.09 2.66
N VAL A 150 -5.30 10.30 3.22
CA VAL A 150 -5.61 11.53 2.45
C VAL A 150 -4.55 11.83 1.40
N VAL A 151 -3.28 11.56 1.70
CA VAL A 151 -2.19 11.84 0.77
C VAL A 151 -2.24 10.84 -0.37
N VAL A 152 -2.45 9.55 -0.08
CA VAL A 152 -2.62 8.51 -1.10
C VAL A 152 -3.83 8.79 -1.99
N TYR A 153 -4.94 9.26 -1.40
CA TYR A 153 -6.11 9.73 -2.13
C TYR A 153 -5.76 10.88 -3.08
N PHE A 154 -5.04 11.90 -2.62
CA PHE A 154 -4.59 13.01 -3.46
C PHE A 154 -3.70 12.52 -4.62
N LEU A 155 -2.74 11.62 -4.34
CA LEU A 155 -1.86 11.06 -5.37
C LEU A 155 -2.63 10.25 -6.42
N ALA A 156 -3.61 9.44 -6.04
CA ALA A 156 -4.42 8.69 -7.01
C ALA A 156 -5.28 9.60 -7.91
N ASN A 157 -5.65 10.79 -7.43
CA ASN A 157 -6.34 11.76 -8.25
C ASN A 157 -5.43 12.39 -9.31
N SER A 158 -4.14 12.58 -9.00
CA SER A 158 -3.14 12.90 -10.03
C SER A 158 -3.08 11.81 -11.10
N VAL A 159 -3.12 10.52 -10.71
CA VAL A 159 -3.11 9.39 -11.67
C VAL A 159 -4.31 9.42 -12.61
N ARG A 160 -5.52 9.68 -12.09
CA ARG A 160 -6.73 9.82 -12.93
C ARG A 160 -6.61 10.96 -13.93
N TYR A 161 -6.01 12.07 -13.53
CA TYR A 161 -5.72 13.20 -14.41
C TYR A 161 -4.74 12.81 -15.52
N LEU A 162 -3.70 12.03 -15.18
CA LEU A 162 -2.69 11.54 -16.14
C LEU A 162 -3.25 10.53 -17.14
N LEU A 163 -4.18 9.68 -16.72
CA LEU A 163 -4.80 8.64 -17.55
C LEU A 163 -5.96 9.13 -18.43
N ASN A 164 -6.42 10.37 -18.25
CA ASN A 164 -7.53 10.90 -19.04
C ASN A 164 -7.07 11.17 -20.49
N SER A 165 -7.50 10.31 -21.42
CA SER A 165 -7.02 10.24 -22.81
C SER A 165 -7.23 11.50 -23.63
N GLU A 166 -8.19 12.34 -23.28
CA GLU A 166 -8.46 13.60 -23.98
C GLU A 166 -7.34 14.62 -23.80
N ARG A 167 -6.61 14.56 -22.67
CA ARG A 167 -5.61 15.60 -22.36
C ARG A 167 -4.22 15.29 -22.87
N ASN A 168 -3.92 14.04 -23.25
CA ASN A 168 -2.67 13.61 -23.90
C ASN A 168 -1.39 14.27 -23.34
N ILE A 169 -1.38 14.62 -22.05
CA ILE A 169 -0.31 15.41 -21.42
C ILE A 169 0.99 14.62 -21.50
N PHE A 170 0.87 13.29 -21.44
CA PHE A 170 1.98 12.36 -21.49
C PHE A 170 2.57 12.10 -22.88
N LEU A 171 1.98 12.62 -23.96
CA LEU A 171 2.31 12.12 -25.29
C LEU A 171 3.18 13.04 -26.15
N LYS A 172 3.36 14.33 -25.82
CA LYS A 172 4.23 15.23 -26.61
C LYS A 172 5.05 16.31 -25.85
N LYS A 173 4.79 16.62 -24.57
CA LYS A 173 5.49 17.70 -23.81
C LYS A 173 5.97 17.28 -22.41
N ASN A 174 6.39 16.03 -22.30
CA ASN A 174 6.26 15.28 -21.06
C ASN A 174 7.40 15.46 -20.03
N LEU A 175 8.62 15.78 -20.49
CA LEU A 175 9.74 15.99 -19.56
C LEU A 175 9.56 17.27 -18.74
N PHE A 176 9.03 18.34 -19.35
CA PHE A 176 8.85 19.63 -18.69
C PHE A 176 7.80 19.56 -17.56
N TRP A 177 6.65 18.93 -17.79
CA TRP A 177 5.62 18.75 -16.77
C TRP A 177 6.04 17.79 -15.67
N LEU A 178 6.79 16.73 -16.02
CA LEU A 178 7.37 15.84 -15.02
C LEU A 178 8.41 16.57 -14.17
N CYS A 179 9.31 17.34 -14.78
CA CYS A 179 10.25 18.19 -14.06
C CYS A 179 9.54 19.22 -13.19
N GLY A 180 8.48 19.87 -13.70
CA GLY A 180 7.65 20.80 -12.92
C GLY A 180 6.99 20.10 -11.72
N PHE A 181 6.42 18.92 -11.92
CA PHE A 181 5.86 18.11 -10.83
C PHE A 181 6.91 17.71 -9.80
N VAL A 182 8.10 17.28 -10.24
CA VAL A 182 9.24 16.96 -9.36
C VAL A 182 9.69 18.19 -8.59
N ILE A 183 9.85 19.35 -9.25
CA ILE A 183 10.24 20.62 -8.62
C ILE A 183 9.19 21.06 -7.58
N CYS A 184 7.90 21.05 -7.93
CA CYS A 184 6.82 21.37 -6.99
C CYS A 184 6.81 20.43 -5.79
N THR A 185 7.08 19.15 -6.00
CA THR A 185 7.08 18.15 -4.92
C THR A 185 8.35 18.27 -4.04
N VAL A 186 9.51 18.60 -4.63
CA VAL A 186 10.74 18.95 -3.89
C VAL A 186 10.50 20.21 -3.05
N PHE A 187 9.86 21.23 -3.61
CA PHE A 187 9.48 22.42 -2.85
C PHE A 187 8.54 22.08 -1.67
N LEU A 188 7.56 21.20 -1.89
CA LEU A 188 6.70 20.69 -0.82
C LEU A 188 7.50 19.97 0.29
N SER A 189 8.55 19.24 -0.09
CA SER A 189 9.42 18.55 0.88
C SER A 189 10.24 19.51 1.74
N LEU A 190 10.61 20.68 1.22
CA LEU A 190 11.29 21.73 1.99
C LEU A 190 10.36 22.43 2.99
N LEU A 191 9.05 22.37 2.76
CA LEU A 191 8.02 22.92 3.65
C LEU A 191 7.50 21.92 4.68
N MET A 192 7.98 20.68 4.65
CA MET A 192 7.43 19.57 5.42
C MET A 192 7.51 19.79 6.94
N ASP A 193 8.63 20.28 7.46
CA ASP A 193 8.80 20.52 8.90
C ASP A 193 7.81 21.57 9.40
N TYR A 194 7.59 22.63 8.61
CA TYR A 194 6.60 23.65 8.91
C TYR A 194 5.18 23.08 8.93
N MET A 195 4.84 22.18 8.00
CA MET A 195 3.54 21.50 8.01
C MET A 195 3.38 20.60 9.24
N LEU A 196 4.39 19.78 9.56
CA LEU A 196 4.33 18.86 10.72
C LEU A 196 4.09 19.64 12.02
N THR A 197 4.83 20.72 12.25
CA THR A 197 4.63 21.59 13.42
C THR A 197 3.28 22.29 13.41
N SER A 198 2.86 22.84 12.26
CA SER A 198 1.56 23.53 12.16
C SER A 198 0.35 22.62 12.41
N PHE A 199 0.50 21.32 12.18
CA PHE A 199 -0.55 20.32 12.44
C PHE A 199 -0.40 19.61 13.80
N GLY A 200 0.47 20.10 14.70
CA GLY A 200 0.64 19.55 16.05
C GLY A 200 1.43 18.25 16.13
N TYR A 201 2.21 17.92 15.10
CA TYR A 201 3.09 16.75 15.05
C TYR A 201 4.54 17.08 15.47
N ASP A 202 4.70 17.97 16.46
CA ASP A 202 6.02 18.43 16.91
C ASP A 202 6.93 17.31 17.40
N TYR A 203 6.34 16.23 17.94
CA TYR A 203 7.07 15.04 18.38
C TYR A 203 7.78 14.29 17.25
N TYR A 204 7.49 14.59 15.97
CA TYR A 204 8.25 14.06 14.85
C TYR A 204 9.43 14.94 14.46
N VAL A 205 9.39 16.24 14.76
CA VAL A 205 10.41 17.20 14.31
C VAL A 205 11.72 17.03 15.09
N GLY A 206 12.83 16.86 14.37
CA GLY A 206 14.18 16.72 14.96
C GLY A 206 14.40 15.41 15.74
N THR A 207 13.49 14.45 15.63
CA THR A 207 13.59 13.15 16.34
C THR A 207 14.16 12.05 15.46
N LYS A 208 14.44 10.88 16.05
CA LYS A 208 14.82 9.65 15.33
C LYS A 208 13.86 9.29 14.19
N TYR A 209 12.60 9.73 14.27
CA TYR A 209 11.60 9.46 13.24
C TYR A 209 11.72 10.36 12.00
N GLN A 210 12.53 11.42 12.07
CA GLN A 210 12.94 12.23 10.94
C GLN A 210 14.30 11.81 10.36
N GLU A 211 14.87 10.68 10.81
CA GLU A 211 16.05 10.13 10.17
C GLU A 211 15.75 9.69 8.74
N GLY A 212 16.75 9.86 7.87
CA GLY A 212 16.66 9.46 6.47
C GLY A 212 16.61 7.94 6.30
N LYS A 213 16.08 7.50 5.17
CA LYS A 213 16.05 6.08 4.82
C LYS A 213 17.44 5.48 4.70
N SER A 214 17.54 4.20 5.08
CA SER A 214 18.73 3.40 4.84
C SER A 214 19.08 3.35 3.35
N LEU A 215 20.38 3.23 3.04
CA LEU A 215 20.87 3.13 1.67
C LEU A 215 20.20 1.98 0.89
N SER A 216 19.99 0.84 1.54
CA SER A 216 19.31 -0.32 0.94
C SER A 216 17.86 -0.01 0.56
N SER A 217 17.14 0.77 1.37
CA SER A 217 15.78 1.24 1.03
C SER A 217 15.79 2.24 -0.12
N ILE A 218 16.79 3.12 -0.20
CA ILE A 218 16.96 4.06 -1.31
C ILE A 218 17.24 3.29 -2.61
N LEU A 219 18.15 2.32 -2.59
CA LEU A 219 18.46 1.48 -3.75
C LEU A 219 17.24 0.72 -4.25
N TYR A 220 16.44 0.14 -3.33
CA TYR A 220 15.15 -0.49 -3.66
C TYR A 220 14.21 0.47 -4.40
N LEU A 221 14.06 1.70 -3.90
CA LEU A 221 13.21 2.72 -4.53
C LEU A 221 13.74 3.17 -5.89
N CYS A 222 15.07 3.32 -6.04
CA CYS A 222 15.69 3.64 -7.33
C CYS A 222 15.48 2.52 -8.37
N MET A 223 15.63 1.25 -7.99
CA MET A 223 15.34 0.13 -8.88
C MET A 223 13.86 0.09 -9.29
N SER A 224 12.96 0.28 -8.33
CA SER A 224 11.52 0.38 -8.56
C SER A 224 11.18 1.53 -9.52
N PHE A 225 11.81 2.68 -9.34
CA PHE A 225 11.66 3.86 -10.19
C PHE A 225 12.11 3.58 -11.63
N CYS A 226 13.28 2.96 -11.82
CA CYS A 226 13.78 2.58 -13.14
C CYS A 226 12.83 1.61 -13.86
N LEU A 227 12.29 0.61 -13.14
CA LEU A 227 11.29 -0.32 -13.69
C LEU A 227 10.02 0.42 -14.13
N LEU A 228 9.50 1.30 -13.28
CA LEU A 228 8.29 2.08 -13.57
C LEU A 228 8.49 3.04 -14.76
N LEU A 229 9.63 3.73 -14.84
CA LEU A 229 9.99 4.54 -15.99
C LEU A 229 10.05 3.71 -17.28
N PHE A 230 10.70 2.55 -17.23
CA PHE A 230 10.78 1.65 -18.37
C PHE A 230 9.37 1.23 -18.86
N LEU A 231 8.48 0.89 -17.93
CA LEU A 231 7.10 0.52 -18.23
C LEU A 231 6.29 1.69 -18.82
N LEU A 232 6.42 2.90 -18.26
CA LEU A 232 5.71 4.09 -18.73
C LEU A 232 6.16 4.52 -20.15
N CYS A 233 7.44 4.33 -20.49
CA CYS A 233 7.97 4.63 -21.82
C CYS A 233 7.44 3.67 -22.89
N ARG A 234 7.08 2.43 -22.54
CA ARG A 234 6.42 1.50 -23.45
C ARG A 234 4.92 1.77 -23.46
N LYS A 235 4.47 2.55 -24.46
CA LYS A 235 3.03 2.78 -24.73
C LYS A 235 2.27 1.47 -24.84
N VAL A 236 1.64 1.05 -23.76
CA VAL A 236 0.73 -0.09 -23.77
C VAL A 236 -0.45 0.27 -22.88
N ASN A 237 -1.55 0.72 -23.48
CA ASN A 237 -2.74 1.10 -22.75
C ASN A 237 -3.54 -0.19 -22.45
N GLN A 238 -3.10 -0.95 -21.45
CA GLN A 238 -3.63 -2.30 -21.15
C GLN A 238 -3.94 -2.49 -19.65
N GLU A 239 -4.46 -3.66 -19.31
CA GLU A 239 -4.93 -4.05 -17.98
C GLU A 239 -3.92 -3.70 -16.88
N TYR A 240 -4.38 -3.10 -15.77
CA TYR A 240 -3.56 -2.67 -14.62
C TYR A 240 -2.62 -1.48 -14.85
N SER A 241 -2.70 -0.76 -15.97
CA SER A 241 -1.87 0.43 -16.19
C SER A 241 -2.04 1.48 -15.08
N GLU A 242 -3.23 1.62 -14.49
CA GLU A 242 -3.47 2.53 -13.37
C GLU A 242 -2.57 2.28 -12.15
N TYR A 243 -2.17 1.03 -11.92
CA TYR A 243 -1.25 0.68 -10.82
C TYR A 243 0.20 1.02 -11.15
N VAL A 244 0.59 1.03 -12.43
CA VAL A 244 1.91 1.49 -12.87
C VAL A 244 2.04 3.00 -12.62
N TYR A 245 1.02 3.79 -12.98
CA TYR A 245 1.01 5.23 -12.71
C TYR A 245 0.94 5.52 -11.20
N LEU A 246 0.10 4.81 -10.45
CA LEU A 246 0.03 4.96 -9.00
C LEU A 246 1.36 4.59 -8.34
N GLY A 247 1.97 3.47 -8.74
CA GLY A 247 3.29 3.05 -8.26
C GLY A 247 4.37 4.07 -8.57
N PHE A 248 4.37 4.65 -9.78
CA PHE A 248 5.30 5.71 -10.17
C PHE A 248 5.20 6.92 -9.24
N VAL A 249 3.99 7.42 -9.02
CA VAL A 249 3.76 8.57 -8.15
C VAL A 249 4.19 8.26 -6.71
N LEU A 250 3.82 7.09 -6.18
CA LEU A 250 4.22 6.67 -4.83
C LEU A 250 5.75 6.59 -4.66
N VAL A 251 6.45 6.00 -5.64
CA VAL A 251 7.92 5.87 -5.59
C VAL A 251 8.61 7.22 -5.70
N VAL A 252 8.14 8.11 -6.58
CA VAL A 252 8.67 9.49 -6.68
C VAL A 252 8.51 10.22 -5.34
N PHE A 253 7.34 10.14 -4.73
CA PHE A 253 7.11 10.72 -3.40
C PHE A 253 8.01 10.07 -2.34
N SER A 254 8.14 8.75 -2.32
CA SER A 254 9.08 8.08 -1.41
C SER A 254 10.52 8.56 -1.57
N LEU A 255 11.00 8.78 -2.80
CA LEU A 255 12.37 9.26 -3.06
C LEU A 255 12.56 10.72 -2.64
N ILE A 256 11.60 11.59 -2.96
CA ILE A 256 11.66 13.01 -2.58
C ILE A 256 11.66 13.17 -1.06
N PHE A 257 10.77 12.44 -0.37
CA PHE A 257 10.69 12.44 1.09
C PHE A 257 11.68 11.47 1.74
N SER A 258 12.71 10.97 1.04
CA SER A 258 13.65 9.98 1.57
C SER A 258 14.39 10.41 2.84
N LYS A 259 14.48 11.73 3.09
CA LYS A 259 15.01 12.30 4.34
C LYS A 259 14.08 12.13 5.54
N SER A 260 12.78 11.88 5.33
CA SER A 260 11.81 11.54 6.39
C SER A 260 11.42 10.07 6.28
N SER A 261 11.98 9.23 7.16
CA SER A 261 11.66 7.81 7.20
C SER A 261 10.18 7.53 7.44
N ILE A 262 9.46 8.35 8.21
CA ILE A 262 8.00 8.19 8.41
C ILE A 262 7.25 8.35 7.09
N ILE A 263 7.39 9.50 6.44
CA ILE A 263 6.57 9.85 5.28
C ILE A 263 6.96 8.97 4.09
N SER A 264 8.27 8.85 3.82
CA SER A 264 8.75 7.95 2.79
C SER A 264 8.42 6.49 3.11
N GLY A 265 8.48 6.07 4.37
CA GLY A 265 8.13 4.73 4.85
C GLY A 265 6.69 4.38 4.53
N ARG A 266 5.73 5.26 4.87
CA ARG A 266 4.30 5.06 4.58
C ARG A 266 4.04 4.91 3.08
N PHE A 267 4.65 5.72 2.23
CA PHE A 267 4.50 5.56 0.77
C PHE A 267 5.12 4.25 0.25
N THR A 268 6.23 3.80 0.83
CA THR A 268 6.85 2.52 0.46
C THR A 268 6.03 1.32 0.90
N LEU A 269 5.33 1.40 2.04
CA LEU A 269 4.38 0.39 2.48
C LEU A 269 3.21 0.27 1.49
N VAL A 270 2.61 1.41 1.09
CA VAL A 270 1.55 1.44 0.08
C VAL A 270 2.07 0.89 -1.26
N TYR A 271 3.27 1.30 -1.68
CA TYR A 271 3.89 0.77 -2.89
C TYR A 271 4.11 -0.74 -2.82
N SER A 272 4.45 -1.30 -1.65
CA SER A 272 4.64 -2.75 -1.48
C SER A 272 3.35 -3.55 -1.73
N ILE A 273 2.17 -2.96 -1.50
CA ILE A 273 0.86 -3.55 -1.88
C ILE A 273 0.58 -3.36 -3.38
N VAL A 274 1.03 -2.25 -3.98
CA VAL A 274 0.81 -1.94 -5.40
C VAL A 274 1.78 -2.68 -6.33
N GLU A 275 3.01 -2.93 -5.89
CA GLU A 275 4.10 -3.55 -6.65
C GLU A 275 3.72 -4.87 -7.34
N PRO A 276 2.95 -5.81 -6.73
CA PRO A 276 2.54 -7.04 -7.41
C PRO A 276 1.75 -6.80 -8.69
N PHE A 277 0.95 -5.73 -8.77
CA PHE A 277 0.27 -5.33 -10.00
C PHE A 277 1.25 -4.84 -11.07
N VAL A 278 2.29 -4.08 -10.67
CA VAL A 278 3.36 -3.60 -11.56
C VAL A 278 4.18 -4.77 -12.11
N LEU A 279 4.51 -5.74 -11.26
CA LEU A 279 5.25 -6.94 -11.66
C LEU A 279 4.42 -7.83 -12.57
N TYR A 280 3.14 -8.01 -12.25
CA TYR A 280 2.22 -8.75 -13.11
C TYR A 280 2.04 -8.07 -14.47
N TYR A 281 1.91 -6.74 -14.48
CA TYR A 281 1.90 -5.94 -15.71
C TYR A 281 3.16 -6.20 -16.55
N PHE A 282 4.35 -6.11 -15.93
CA PHE A 282 5.61 -6.39 -16.60
C PHE A 282 5.68 -7.82 -17.16
N TYR A 283 5.29 -8.83 -16.36
CA TYR A 283 5.24 -10.24 -16.76
C TYR A 283 4.35 -10.45 -17.98
N HIS A 284 3.12 -9.96 -17.96
CA HIS A 284 2.15 -10.24 -19.01
C HIS A 284 2.48 -9.51 -20.34
N HIS A 285 3.11 -8.33 -20.27
CA HIS A 285 3.23 -7.43 -21.43
C HIS A 285 4.60 -7.43 -22.09
N ILE A 286 5.66 -7.74 -21.34
CA ILE A 286 7.03 -7.78 -21.86
C ILE A 286 7.59 -9.20 -21.76
N GLY A 287 7.22 -9.92 -20.69
CA GLY A 287 7.59 -11.31 -20.47
C GLY A 287 6.80 -12.31 -21.32
N LYS A 288 7.02 -12.36 -22.64
CA LYS A 288 6.75 -13.64 -23.34
C LYS A 288 7.53 -14.76 -22.61
N LYS A 289 7.01 -16.00 -22.57
CA LYS A 289 7.56 -17.20 -21.86
C LYS A 289 9.11 -17.29 -21.76
N LYS A 290 9.85 -16.74 -22.73
CA LYS A 290 11.31 -16.67 -22.81
C LYS A 290 12.00 -15.76 -21.77
N TYR A 291 11.31 -14.79 -21.15
CA TYR A 291 11.90 -13.83 -20.20
C TYR A 291 11.44 -14.00 -18.74
N PHE A 292 10.75 -15.09 -18.39
CA PHE A 292 10.31 -15.37 -17.02
C PHE A 292 11.47 -15.38 -16.02
N PHE A 293 12.62 -15.94 -16.40
CA PHE A 293 13.78 -16.07 -15.51
C PHE A 293 14.41 -14.72 -15.10
N PRO A 294 14.69 -13.78 -16.02
CA PRO A 294 15.08 -12.40 -15.64
C PRO A 294 14.07 -11.69 -14.72
N ILE A 295 12.77 -11.89 -14.94
CA ILE A 295 11.70 -11.29 -14.11
C ILE A 295 11.69 -11.89 -12.71
N PHE A 296 11.82 -13.20 -12.62
CA PHE A 296 11.93 -13.92 -11.36
C PHE A 296 13.20 -13.53 -10.60
N VAL A 297 14.34 -13.34 -11.29
CA VAL A 297 15.58 -12.84 -10.67
C VAL A 297 15.43 -11.39 -10.19
N LEU A 298 14.77 -10.52 -10.94
CA LEU A 298 14.45 -9.16 -10.52
C LEU A 298 13.55 -9.18 -9.26
N TYR A 299 12.52 -10.02 -9.27
CA TYR A 299 11.61 -10.21 -8.15
C TYR A 299 12.30 -10.77 -6.90
N CYS A 300 13.13 -11.80 -7.06
CA CYS A 300 13.96 -12.36 -6.00
C CYS A 300 14.95 -11.32 -5.47
N SER A 301 15.53 -10.48 -6.34
CA SER A 301 16.39 -9.36 -5.94
C SER A 301 15.61 -8.33 -5.12
N PHE A 302 14.38 -7.99 -5.52
CA PHE A 302 13.51 -7.11 -4.75
C PHE A 302 13.15 -7.72 -3.38
N CYS A 303 12.78 -9.00 -3.35
CA CYS A 303 12.48 -9.72 -2.11
C CYS A 303 13.72 -9.84 -1.21
N TYR A 304 14.90 -10.08 -1.78
CA TYR A 304 16.18 -10.14 -1.06
C TYR A 304 16.59 -8.79 -0.49
N LEU A 305 16.44 -7.70 -1.27
CA LEU A 305 16.69 -6.35 -0.77
C LEU A 305 15.73 -5.99 0.36
N LYS A 306 14.46 -6.41 0.29
CA LYS A 306 13.49 -6.27 1.39
C LYS A 306 13.86 -7.09 2.62
N LEU A 307 14.36 -8.31 2.43
CA LEU A 307 14.87 -9.15 3.51
C LEU A 307 16.07 -8.50 4.22
N ILE A 308 16.98 -7.87 3.48
CA ILE A 308 18.15 -7.19 4.05
C ILE A 308 17.79 -5.86 4.71
N THR A 309 16.77 -5.15 4.22
CA THR A 309 16.23 -3.96 4.91
C THR A 309 15.41 -4.32 6.15
N PHE A 310 14.97 -5.57 6.28
CA PHE A 310 14.32 -6.09 7.47
C PHE A 310 15.34 -6.20 8.61
N ASN A 311 15.49 -5.13 9.39
CA ASN A 311 16.22 -5.19 10.65
C ASN A 311 15.23 -5.63 11.74
N PRO A 312 15.34 -6.85 12.30
CA PRO A 312 14.45 -7.29 13.37
C PRO A 312 14.50 -6.33 14.57
N LYS A 313 15.62 -5.63 14.77
CA LYS A 313 15.83 -4.67 15.86
C LYS A 313 15.15 -3.30 15.66
N ALA A 314 14.67 -2.98 14.47
CA ALA A 314 14.00 -1.70 14.19
C ALA A 314 12.51 -1.69 14.56
N PHE A 315 11.98 -2.84 14.97
CA PHE A 315 10.62 -3.01 15.50
C PHE A 315 10.60 -3.17 17.04
N PHE A 316 11.74 -2.94 17.72
CA PHE A 316 11.87 -2.93 19.18
C PHE A 316 12.22 -1.52 19.69
#